data_AF-A0A2K8KXT0-F1
#
_entry.id   AF-A0A2K8KXT0-F1
#
_cell.length_a   1.000
_cell.length_b   1.000
_cell.length_c   1.000
_cell.angle_alpha   90.00
_cell.angle_beta   90.00
_cell.angle_gamma   90.00
#
_symmetry.space_group_name_H-M   'P 1'
#
loop_
_entity.id
_entity.type
_entity.pdbx_description
1 polymer ?
#
loop_
_entity_poly.entity_id
_entity_poly.type
_entity_poly.pdbx_seq_one_letter_code
_entity_poly.pdbx_strand_id
1 'polypeptide(L)' 'MMFKAPLSMNRLAMRLDNTKIYEIRFRVPLWMKEDLQSYCESHDVPVSHVLRQEIRRILLNSQEPVK' A
#
# COMPACT_ATOMS: atom_id res chain seq x y z
N MET A 1 -16.00 -2.28 47.68
CA MET A 1 -16.15 -1.08 46.83
C MET A 1 -15.35 -1.30 45.56
N MET A 2 -16.00 -1.51 44.42
CA MET A 2 -15.34 -1.69 43.12
C MET A 2 -15.41 -0.38 42.34
N PHE A 3 -14.26 0.18 41.98
CA PHE A 3 -14.18 1.29 41.05
C PHE A 3 -14.50 0.77 39.63
N LYS A 4 -15.70 1.08 39.13
CA LYS A 4 -16.01 1.00 37.69
C LYS A 4 -15.49 2.28 37.04
N ALA A 5 -14.36 2.20 36.37
CA ALA A 5 -13.91 3.25 35.46
C ALA A 5 -14.75 3.23 34.16
N PRO A 6 -14.98 4.39 33.52
CA PRO A 6 -16.10 4.60 32.60
C PRO A 6 -15.74 4.30 31.14
N LEU A 7 -16.79 4.02 30.36
CA LEU A 7 -16.80 3.95 28.89
C LEU A 7 -16.00 5.10 28.26
N SER A 8 -14.86 4.84 27.61
CA SER A 8 -14.30 5.72 26.59
C SER A 8 -13.14 5.07 25.83
N MET A 9 -13.08 5.33 24.52
CA MET A 9 -11.95 5.11 23.61
C MET A 9 -11.71 3.72 23.00
N ASN A 10 -12.76 3.08 22.47
CA ASN A 10 -12.60 2.19 21.31
C ASN A 10 -13.37 2.73 20.08
N ARG A 11 -13.38 4.06 19.93
CA ARG A 11 -13.98 4.81 18.79
C ARG A 11 -12.94 5.47 17.87
N LEU A 12 -11.68 5.07 17.96
CA LEU A 12 -10.58 5.46 17.07
C LEU A 12 -9.98 4.13 16.61
N ALA A 13 -10.01 3.66 15.37
CA ALA A 13 -10.08 4.35 14.11
C ALA A 13 -10.55 3.38 13.01
N MET A 14 -11.75 2.80 13.14
CA MET A 14 -12.49 2.33 11.96
C MET A 14 -12.97 3.56 11.19
N ARG A 15 -12.04 4.33 10.63
CA ARG A 15 -12.37 5.07 9.43
C ARG A 15 -12.80 4.00 8.45
N LEU A 16 -14.07 4.05 8.06
CA LEU A 16 -14.63 3.30 6.96
C LEU A 16 -13.76 3.63 5.74
N ASP A 17 -12.69 2.86 5.59
CA ASP A 17 -11.90 2.82 4.39
C ASP A 17 -12.87 2.31 3.32
N ASN A 18 -13.35 3.22 2.47
CA ASN A 18 -14.08 2.90 1.24
C ASN A 18 -13.19 2.13 0.23
N THR A 19 -12.23 1.35 0.72
CA THR A 19 -11.43 0.44 -0.08
C THR A 19 -12.24 -0.80 -0.36
N LYS A 20 -12.35 -1.11 -1.64
CA LYS A 20 -12.96 -2.38 -2.07
C LYS A 20 -12.16 -3.52 -1.46
N ILE A 21 -12.82 -4.64 -1.15
CA ILE A 21 -12.21 -5.85 -0.54
C ILE A 21 -10.98 -6.35 -1.34
N TYR A 22 -10.87 -5.97 -2.61
CA TYR A 22 -9.80 -6.36 -3.53
C TYR A 22 -8.76 -5.25 -3.81
N GLU A 23 -8.80 -4.15 -3.08
CA GLU A 23 -7.87 -3.03 -3.28
C GLU A 23 -6.55 -3.29 -2.54
N ILE A 24 -5.46 -3.38 -3.29
CA ILE A 24 -4.12 -3.60 -2.75
C ILE A 24 -3.47 -2.24 -2.52
N ARG A 25 -3.11 -1.96 -1.26
CA ARG A 25 -2.37 -0.75 -0.86
C ARG A 25 -0.88 -1.03 -0.84
N PHE A 26 -0.12 -0.30 -1.65
CA PHE A 26 1.34 -0.33 -1.62
C PHE A 26 1.86 0.86 -0.83
N ARG A 27 2.77 0.59 0.12
CA ARG A 27 3.54 1.64 0.79
C ARG A 27 4.85 1.80 0.05
N VAL A 28 5.04 2.98 -0.55
CA VAL A 28 6.31 3.36 -1.16
C VAL A 28 7.18 4.02 -0.09
N PRO A 29 8.45 3.62 0.07
CA PRO A 29 9.36 4.29 0.99
C PRO A 29 9.49 5.78 0.67
N LEU A 30 9.64 6.62 1.70
CA LEU A 30 9.69 8.08 1.51
C LEU A 30 10.81 8.51 0.55
N TRP A 31 11.99 7.88 0.68
CA TRP A 31 13.15 8.16 -0.17
C TRP A 31 12.92 7.84 -1.66
N MET A 32 11.92 7.01 -1.99
CA MET A 32 11.59 6.63 -3.36
C MET A 32 10.42 7.44 -3.92
N LYS A 33 9.67 8.14 -3.05
CA LYS A 33 8.39 8.76 -3.41
C LYS A 33 8.57 9.86 -4.46
N GLU A 34 9.57 10.73 -4.26
CA GLU A 34 9.82 11.88 -5.15
C GLU A 34 10.29 11.42 -6.54
N ASP A 35 11.20 10.46 -6.59
CA ASP A 35 11.69 9.88 -7.84
C ASP A 35 10.57 9.16 -8.60
N LEU A 36 9.77 8.36 -7.89
CA LEU A 36 8.66 7.62 -8.49
C LEU A 36 7.59 8.57 -9.03
N GLN A 37 7.27 9.64 -8.28
CA GLN A 37 6.32 10.65 -8.71
C GLN A 37 6.83 11.38 -9.96
N SER A 38 8.08 11.84 -9.96
CA SER A 38 8.70 12.52 -11.10
C SER A 38 8.74 11.64 -12.35
N TYR A 39 9.02 10.35 -12.18
CA TYR A 39 8.97 9.37 -13.25
C TYR A 39 7.55 9.24 -13.84
N CYS A 40 6.54 9.11 -12.98
CA CYS A 40 5.15 8.96 -13.42
C CYS A 40 4.63 10.20 -14.15
N GLU A 41 4.98 11.40 -13.66
CA GLU A 41 4.60 12.67 -14.27
C GLU A 41 5.29 12.89 -15.62
N SER A 42 6.58 12.59 -15.74
CA SER A 42 7.34 12.76 -16.99
C SER A 42 6.92 11.79 -18.10
N HIS A 43 6.39 10.61 -17.75
CA HIS A 43 5.99 9.58 -18.70
C HIS A 43 4.46 9.52 -18.91
N ASP A 44 3.69 10.40 -18.24
CA ASP A 44 2.22 10.40 -18.24
C ASP A 44 1.61 9.02 -17.93
N VAL A 45 2.17 8.34 -16.92
CA VAL A 45 1.73 7.01 -16.49
C VAL A 45 1.28 7.01 -15.04
N PRO A 46 0.18 6.32 -14.69
CA PRO A 46 -0.24 6.23 -13.30
C PRO A 46 0.70 5.30 -12.52
N VAL A 47 0.99 5.67 -11.26
CA VAL A 47 1.82 4.88 -10.32
C VAL A 47 1.39 3.41 -10.25
N SER A 48 0.08 3.15 -10.29
CA SER A 48 -0.47 1.79 -10.25
C SER A 48 -0.06 0.94 -11.46
N HIS A 49 0.21 1.55 -12.61
CA HIS A 49 0.71 0.87 -13.80
C HIS A 49 2.15 0.41 -13.59
N VAL A 50 3.01 1.33 -13.14
CA VAL A 50 4.44 1.06 -12.84
C VAL A 50 4.57 -0.06 -11.81
N LEU A 51 3.83 0.04 -10.70
CA LEU A 51 3.86 -0.99 -9.65
C LEU A 51 3.40 -2.36 -10.16
N ARG A 52 2.36 -2.43 -11.01
CA ARG A 52 1.90 -3.70 -11.59
C ARG A 52 2.95 -4.33 -12.50
N GLN A 53 3.64 -3.53 -13.30
CA GLN A 53 4.73 -4.04 -14.16
C GLN A 53 5.84 -4.63 -13.31
N GLU A 54 6.23 -3.94 -12.24
CA GLU A 54 7.32 -4.39 -11.40
C GLU A 54 6.97 -5.67 -10.62
N ILE A 55 5.73 -5.77 -10.13
CA ILE A 55 5.23 -7.00 -9.51
C ILE A 55 5.27 -8.17 -10.52
N ARG A 56 4.83 -7.95 -11.77
CA ARG A 56 4.89 -9.00 -12.79
C ARG A 56 6.33 -9.44 -13.05
N ARG A 57 7.26 -8.48 -13.14
CA ARG A 57 8.69 -8.76 -13.32
C ARG A 57 9.25 -9.63 -12.19
N ILE A 58 8.97 -9.27 -10.94
CA ILE A 58 9.40 -10.04 -9.76
C ILE A 58 8.80 -11.44 -9.80
N LEU A 59 7.50 -11.57 -10.09
CA LEU A 59 6.84 -12.88 -10.16
C LEU A 59 7.45 -13.78 -11.23
N LEU A 60 7.73 -13.25 -12.42
CA LEU A 60 8.39 -13.99 -13.50
C LEU A 60 9.80 -14.45 -13.08
N ASN A 61 10.58 -13.57 -12.47
CA ASN A 61 11.94 -13.91 -12.03
C ASN A 61 11.94 -14.88 -10.84
N SER A 62 10.92 -14.85 -9.99
CA SER A 62 10.78 -15.77 -8.85
C SER A 62 10.38 -17.20 -9.24
N GLN A 63 9.93 -17.39 -10.49
CA GLN A 63 9.58 -18.71 -11.02
C GLN A 63 10.77 -19.41 -11.69
N GLU A 64 11.96 -18.78 -11.74
CA GLU A 64 13.15 -19.50 -12.17
C GLU A 64 13.54 -20.55 -11.12
N PRO A 65 13.69 -21.83 -11.50
CA PRO A 65 14.09 -22.87 -10.56
C PRO A 65 15.49 -22.54 -10.04
N VAL A 66 15.63 -22.52 -8.70
CA VAL A 66 16.93 -22.51 -8.02
C VAL A 66 17.70 -23.72 -8.54
N LYS A 67 18.72 -23.49 -9.36
CA LYS A 67 19.62 -24.53 -9.87
C LYS A 67 20.51 -25.08 -8.76
#